data_AF-A0A382PVJ7-F1
#
_entry.id   AF-A0A382PVJ7-F1
#
_cell.length_a   1.000
_cell.length_b   1.000
_cell.length_c   1.000
_cell.angle_alpha   90.00
_cell.angle_beta   90.00
_cell.angle_gamma   90.00
#
_symmetry.space_group_name_H-M   'P 1'
#
loop_
_entity.id
_entity.type
_entity.pdbx_description
1 polymer ?
#
loop_
_entity_poly.entity_id
_entity_poly.type
_entity_poly.pdbx_seq_one_letter_code
_entity_poly.pdbx_strand_id
1 'polypeptide(L)' 'MPKLTVEGYAPVDVADGRRLVVAMEQDAGVDVLHACGGGGRCTTCRVEFISGEPEQMTQ' A
#
# COMPACT_ATOMS: atom_id res chain seq x y z
N MET A 1 0.03 -15.14 -3.60
CA MET A 1 -0.57 -13.85 -3.24
C MET A 1 0.12 -13.39 -1.97
N PRO A 2 0.86 -12.27 -1.99
CA PRO A 2 1.42 -11.70 -0.78
C PRO A 2 0.30 -11.26 0.18
N LYS A 3 0.60 -11.32 1.48
CA LYS A 3 -0.32 -10.91 2.54
C LYS A 3 0.01 -9.50 2.99
N LEU A 4 -0.96 -8.59 2.92
CA LEU A 4 -0.82 -7.21 3.38
C LEU A 4 -1.41 -7.07 4.78
N THR A 5 -0.63 -6.46 5.69
CA THR A 5 -1.05 -6.12 7.05
C THR A 5 -0.90 -4.63 7.27
N VAL A 6 -1.99 -3.97 7.69
CA VAL A 6 -2.01 -2.56 8.06
C VAL A 6 -2.53 -2.45 9.48
N GLU A 7 -1.88 -1.65 10.32
CA GLU A 7 -2.28 -1.47 11.71
C GLU A 7 -3.73 -0.98 11.79
N GLY A 8 -4.55 -1.66 12.60
CA GLY A 8 -5.98 -1.35 12.75
C GLY A 8 -6.90 -1.98 11.70
N TYR A 9 -6.36 -2.72 10.72
CA TYR A 9 -7.14 -3.37 9.67
C TYR A 9 -6.95 -4.88 9.65
N ALA A 10 -7.95 -5.61 9.14
CA ALA A 10 -7.85 -7.04 8.93
C ALA A 10 -6.79 -7.33 7.83
N PRO A 11 -5.92 -8.35 8.02
CA PRO A 11 -5.00 -8.76 6.96
C PRO A 11 -5.74 -9.22 5.71
N VAL A 12 -5.24 -8.85 4.53
CA VAL A 12 -5.83 -9.21 3.24
C VAL A 12 -4.81 -9.82 2.29
N ASP A 13 -5.26 -10.72 1.43
CA ASP A 13 -4.45 -11.23 0.33
C ASP A 13 -4.52 -10.25 -0.85
N VAL A 14 -3.35 -9.88 -1.38
CA VAL A 14 -3.27 -8.91 -2.49
C VAL A 14 -2.59 -9.55 -3.70
N ALA A 15 -2.87 -8.99 -4.89
CA ALA A 15 -2.23 -9.43 -6.12
C ALA A 15 -0.74 -9.06 -6.11
N ASP A 16 0.10 -9.96 -6.61
CA ASP A 16 1.52 -9.71 -6.77
C ASP A 16 1.77 -8.59 -7.80
N GLY A 17 2.80 -7.76 -7.58
CA GLY A 17 3.10 -6.62 -8.44
C GLY A 17 2.11 -5.45 -8.36
N ARG A 18 1.08 -5.52 -7.51
CA ARG A 18 0.17 -4.39 -7.27
C ARG A 18 0.86 -3.33 -6.43
N ARG A 19 0.60 -2.05 -6.74
CA ARG A 19 1.11 -0.92 -5.95
C ARG A 19 0.54 -0.96 -4.53
N LEU A 20 1.41 -0.82 -3.54
CA LEU A 20 1.05 -0.90 -2.11
C LEU A 20 -0.13 0.01 -1.74
N VAL A 21 -0.05 1.30 -2.07
CA VAL A 21 -1.08 2.28 -1.66
C VAL A 21 -2.44 2.01 -2.32
N VAL A 22 -2.44 1.43 -3.53
CA VAL A 22 -3.67 1.02 -4.23
C VAL A 22 -4.27 -0.21 -3.56
N ALA A 23 -3.44 -1.16 -3.15
CA ALA A 23 -3.88 -2.34 -2.42
C ALA A 23 -4.41 -2.00 -1.02
N MET A 24 -3.78 -1.03 -0.33
CA MET A 24 -4.26 -0.52 0.96
C MET A 24 -5.68 0.05 0.84
N GLU A 25 -5.93 0.92 -0.15
CA GLU A 25 -7.27 1.49 -0.35
C GLU A 25 -8.28 0.44 -0.81
N GLN A 26 -7.99 -0.26 -1.91
CA GLN A 26 -8.99 -1.03 -2.65
C GLN A 26 -9.22 -2.43 -2.08
N ASP A 27 -8.17 -3.07 -1.56
CA ASP A 27 -8.24 -4.45 -1.07
C ASP A 27 -8.38 -4.49 0.46
N ALA A 28 -7.66 -3.62 1.19
CA ALA A 28 -7.70 -3.56 2.66
C ALA A 28 -8.73 -2.57 3.24
N GLY A 29 -9.32 -1.69 2.41
CA GLY A 29 -10.30 -0.70 2.84
C GLY A 29 -9.71 0.41 3.73
N VAL A 30 -8.41 0.66 3.62
CA VAL A 30 -7.71 1.72 4.35
C VAL A 30 -8.01 3.05 3.69
N ASP A 31 -8.51 4.01 4.48
CA ASP A 31 -8.75 5.38 4.00
C ASP A 31 -7.43 6.16 3.94
N VAL A 32 -6.59 5.81 2.96
CA VAL A 32 -5.30 6.47 2.70
C VAL A 32 -5.42 7.40 1.51
N LEU A 33 -5.07 8.67 1.69
CA LEU A 33 -5.09 9.64 0.61
C LEU A 33 -3.87 9.45 -0.30
N HIS A 34 -4.11 9.18 -1.59
CA HIS A 34 -3.07 9.18 -2.63
C HIS A 34 -3.40 10.22 -3.71
N ALA A 35 -3.12 11.49 -3.43
CA ALA A 35 -3.48 12.60 -4.34
C ALA A 35 -2.91 12.46 -5.77
N CYS A 36 -1.79 11.74 -5.94
CA CYS A 36 -1.20 11.43 -7.26
C CYS A 36 -1.62 10.08 -7.86
N GLY A 37 -2.58 9.36 -7.27
CA GLY A 37 -2.99 8.02 -7.71
C GLY A 37 -1.95 6.92 -7.46
N GLY A 38 -1.07 7.11 -6.49
CA GLY A 38 0.01 6.17 -6.17
C GLY A 38 1.19 6.19 -7.14
N GLY A 39 1.37 7.29 -7.89
CA GLY A 39 2.49 7.47 -8.82
C GLY A 39 3.76 8.08 -8.24
N GLY A 40 3.93 8.13 -6.91
CA GLY A 40 5.15 8.66 -6.27
C GLY A 40 5.37 10.18 -6.39
N ARG A 41 4.36 10.95 -6.80
CA ARG A 41 4.48 12.41 -7.06
C ARG A 41 3.96 13.30 -5.93
N CYS A 42 3.49 12.73 -4.83
CA CYS A 42 3.03 13.44 -3.65
C CYS A 42 3.47 12.71 -2.37
N THR A 43 3.18 13.28 -1.20
CA THR A 43 3.53 12.70 0.10
C THR A 43 2.33 12.29 0.96
N THR A 44 1.11 12.38 0.41
CA THR A 44 -0.13 12.14 1.15
C THR A 44 -0.30 10.69 1.59
N CYS A 45 0.33 9.74 0.88
CA CYS A 45 0.25 8.30 1.13
C CYS A 45 1.53 7.74 1.78
N ARG A 46 2.28 8.57 2.51
CA ARG A 46 3.51 8.13 3.20
C ARG A 46 3.18 7.11 4.29
N VAL A 47 3.96 6.04 4.36
CA VAL A 47 3.85 4.97 5.34
C VAL A 47 5.22 4.63 5.92
N GLU A 48 5.22 3.87 7.01
CA GLU A 48 6.41 3.24 7.58
C GLU A 48 6.29 1.71 7.40
N PHE A 49 7.41 1.06 7.04
CA PHE A 49 7.45 -0.39 6.92
C PHE A 49 7.96 -1.00 8.23
N ILE A 50 7.08 -1.74 8.91
CA ILE A 50 7.47 -2.51 10.10
C ILE A 50 8.20 -3.80 9.70
N SER A 51 7.80 -4.41 8.58
CA SER A 51 8.43 -5.60 8.00
C SER A 51 8.03 -5.78 6.54
N GLY A 52 8.84 -6.51 5.76
CA GLY A 52 8.51 -6.85 4.38
C GLY A 52 8.54 -5.65 3.42
N GLU A 53 9.47 -4.72 3.61
CA GLU A 53 9.66 -3.59 2.71
C GLU A 53 9.91 -4.08 1.28
N PRO A 54 9.16 -3.60 0.28
CA PRO A 54 9.31 -4.05 -1.10
C PRO A 54 10.63 -3.54 -1.70
N GLU A 55 11.32 -4.42 -2.44
CA GLU A 55 12.58 -4.07 -3.11
C GLU A 55 12.39 -3.09 -4.28
N GLN A 56 11.18 -3.03 -4.85
CA GLN A 56 10.85 -2.16 -5.98
C GLN A 56 10.05 -0.95 -5.51
N MET A 57 10.57 0.24 -5.80
CA MET A 57 9.87 1.50 -5.56
C MET A 57 9.21 2.02 -6.84
N THR A 58 8.10 2.73 -6.69
CA THR A 58 7.43 3.41 -7.81
C THR A 58 8.32 4.57 -8.31
N GLN A 59 8.53 4.63 -9.63
CA GLN A 59 9.28 5.69 -10.33
C GLN A 59 8.34 6.77 -10.90
#